data_AF-A0A0B7JCJ5-F1
#
_entry.id   AF-A0A0B7JCJ5-F1
#
_cell.length_a   1.000
_cell.length_b   1.000
_cell.length_c   1.000
_cell.angle_alpha   90.00
_cell.angle_beta   90.00
_cell.angle_gamma   90.00
#
_symmetry.space_group_name_H-M   'P 1'
#
loop_
_entity.id
_entity.type
_entity.pdbx_description
1 polymer ?
#
loop_
_entity_poly.entity_id
_entity_poly.type
_entity_poly.pdbx_seq_one_letter_code
_entity_poly.pdbx_strand_id
1 'polypeptide(L)' 'MRKPGRKIGKKIRKNAFEDRFALIVEDYNKAKETLDSLIVGTAEYDKQKKECNHLFAHAERCINSGT' A
#
# COMPACT_ATOMS: atom_id res chain seq x y z
N MET A 1 4.40 -8.41 41.62
CA MET A 1 5.41 -7.65 40.85
C MET A 1 4.92 -7.51 39.41
N ARG A 2 4.32 -6.36 39.03
CA ARG A 2 3.79 -6.14 37.67
C ARG A 2 4.97 -5.84 36.73
N LYS A 3 5.22 -6.72 35.76
CA LYS A 3 6.27 -6.57 34.74
C LYS A 3 6.10 -5.20 34.04
N PRO A 4 7.13 -4.35 33.93
CA PRO A 4 7.02 -3.11 33.20
C PRO A 4 6.83 -3.46 31.72
N GLY A 5 5.64 -3.16 31.19
CA GLY A 5 5.35 -3.29 29.76
C GLY A 5 6.41 -2.53 28.97
N ARG A 6 7.21 -3.26 28.20
CA ARG A 6 8.27 -2.73 27.34
C ARG A 6 7.66 -1.62 26.48
N LYS A 7 8.02 -0.36 26.75
CA LYS A 7 7.70 0.75 25.87
C LYS A 7 8.54 0.58 24.60
N ILE A 8 8.07 -0.24 23.66
CA ILE A 8 8.58 -0.30 22.29
C ILE A 8 8.04 0.96 21.59
N GLY A 9 8.56 2.11 22.02
CA GLY A 9 8.02 3.43 21.75
C GLY A 9 8.55 3.98 20.44
N LYS A 10 7.66 4.04 19.44
CA LYS A 10 7.67 4.95 18.28
C LYS A 10 8.79 4.84 17.22
N LYS A 11 10.04 4.46 17.52
CA LYS A 11 11.11 4.44 16.49
C LYS A 11 10.98 3.33 15.46
N ILE A 12 10.61 2.10 15.86
CA ILE A 12 10.43 0.97 14.93
C ILE A 12 9.24 1.20 13.97
N ARG A 13 8.26 2.02 14.35
CA ARG A 13 7.08 2.28 13.52
C ARG A 13 7.37 3.13 12.28
N LYS A 14 8.42 3.96 12.27
CA LYS A 14 8.76 4.80 11.13
C LYS A 14 9.34 4.00 9.96
N ASN A 15 10.28 3.10 10.22
CA ASN A 15 10.80 2.20 9.18
C ASN A 15 9.71 1.27 8.62
N ALA A 16 8.85 0.75 9.49
CA ALA A 16 7.74 -0.11 9.05
C ALA A 16 6.73 0.61 8.14
N PHE A 17 6.66 1.95 8.18
CA PHE A 17 5.81 2.72 7.28
C PHE A 17 6.41 2.80 5.88
N GLU A 18 7.68 3.21 5.77
CA GLU A 18 8.39 3.32 4.49
C GLU A 18 8.50 1.97 3.79
N ASP A 19 8.82 0.89 4.53
CA ASP A 19 8.84 -0.47 3.98
C ASP A 19 7.47 -0.89 3.43
N ARG A 20 6.38 -0.64 4.19
CA ARG A 20 5.02 -0.97 3.73
C ARG A 20 4.61 -0.10 2.55
N PHE A 21 4.96 1.16 2.55
CA PHE A 21 4.65 2.08 1.47
C PHE A 21 5.39 1.71 0.19
N ALA A 22 6.67 1.35 0.29
CA ALA A 22 7.47 0.86 -0.83
C ALA A 22 6.83 -0.38 -1.47
N LEU A 23 6.37 -1.35 -0.66
CA LEU A 23 5.66 -2.53 -1.15
C LEU A 23 4.35 -2.16 -1.87
N ILE A 24 3.54 -1.27 -1.29
CA ILE A 24 2.28 -0.83 -1.92
C ILE A 24 2.53 -0.12 -3.26
N VAL A 25 3.56 0.72 -3.33
CA VAL A 25 3.95 1.42 -4.57
C VAL A 25 4.47 0.43 -5.62
N GLU A 26 5.25 -0.56 -5.20
CA GLU A 26 5.73 -1.62 -6.09
C GLU A 26 4.56 -2.45 -6.66
N ASP A 27 3.62 -2.87 -5.81
CA ASP A 27 2.42 -3.60 -6.22
C ASP A 27 1.56 -2.76 -7.18
N TYR A 28 1.40 -1.46 -6.90
CA TYR A 28 0.69 -0.55 -7.80
C TYR A 28 1.37 -0.46 -9.17
N ASN A 29 2.70 -0.33 -9.23
CA ASN A 29 3.42 -0.27 -10.50
C ASN A 29 3.28 -1.56 -11.30
N LYS A 30 3.37 -2.73 -10.66
CA LYS A 30 3.12 -4.04 -11.31
C LYS A 30 1.69 -4.15 -11.84
N ALA A 31 0.71 -3.76 -11.02
CA ALA A 31 -0.69 -3.78 -11.40
C ALA A 31 -0.97 -2.83 -12.58
N LYS A 32 -0.30 -1.67 -12.61
CA LYS A 32 -0.38 -0.67 -13.68
C LYS A 32 0.29 -1.14 -14.97
N GLU A 33 1.43 -1.82 -14.91
CA GLU A 33 2.09 -2.41 -16.09
C GLU A 33 1.19 -3.50 -16.71
N THR A 34 0.53 -4.28 -15.87
CA THR A 34 -0.48 -5.26 -16.30
C THR A 34 -1.69 -4.56 -16.92
N LEU A 35 -2.17 -3.47 -16.32
CA LEU A 35 -3.27 -2.66 -16.85
C LEU A 35 -2.93 -2.06 -18.23
N ASP A 36 -1.70 -1.57 -18.41
CA ASP A 36 -1.23 -0.98 -19.67
C ASP A 36 -1.10 -2.03 -20.78
N SER A 37 -0.73 -3.25 -20.40
CA SER A 37 -0.69 -4.41 -21.31
C SER A 37 -2.09 -4.94 -21.68
N LEU A 38 -3.12 -4.59 -20.91
CA LEU A 38 -4.51 -5.02 -21.15
C LEU A 38 -5.25 -4.06 -22.08
N ILE A 39 -6.13 -4.62 -22.90
CA ILE A 39 -6.93 -3.84 -23.85
C ILE A 39 -8.01 -3.05 -23.08
N VAL A 40 -7.98 -1.73 -23.25
CA VAL A 40 -8.97 -0.81 -22.67
C VAL A 40 -10.38 -1.23 -23.10
N GLY A 41 -11.25 -1.45 -22.12
CA GLY A 41 -12.65 -1.83 -22.35
C GLY A 41 -12.97 -3.31 -22.18
N THR A 42 -11.99 -4.18 -21.90
CA THR A 42 -12.26 -5.56 -21.47
C THR A 42 -12.66 -5.62 -19.98
N ALA A 43 -13.39 -6.67 -19.61
CA ALA A 43 -13.75 -6.91 -18.20
C ALA A 43 -12.51 -7.11 -17.31
N GLU A 44 -11.41 -7.61 -17.88
CA GLU A 44 -10.12 -7.78 -17.20
C GLU A 44 -9.45 -6.43 -16.94
N TYR A 45 -9.47 -5.51 -17.92
CA TYR A 45 -9.00 -4.14 -17.73
C TYR A 45 -9.78 -3.44 -16.60
N ASP A 46 -11.11 -3.58 -16.56
CA ASP A 46 -11.94 -2.94 -15.54
C ASP A 46 -11.68 -3.51 -14.13
N LYS A 47 -11.44 -4.83 -14.03
CA LYS A 47 -10.99 -5.47 -12.78
C LYS A 47 -9.61 -4.95 -12.35
N GLN A 48 -8.65 -4.94 -13.26
CA GLN A 48 -7.28 -4.50 -12.97
C GLN A 48 -7.24 -3.01 -12.60
N LYS A 49 -8.10 -2.19 -13.21
CA LYS A 49 -8.26 -0.77 -12.88
C LYS A 49 -8.78 -0.57 -11.47
N LYS A 50 -9.74 -1.40 -11.03
CA LYS A 50 -10.24 -1.39 -9.64
C LYS A 50 -9.15 -1.80 -8.65
N GLU A 51 -8.33 -2.79 -9.00
CA GLU A 51 -7.17 -3.21 -8.22
C GLU A 51 -6.19 -2.02 -8.03
N CYS A 52 -5.83 -1.35 -9.13
CA CYS A 52 -4.96 -0.17 -9.10
C CYS A 52 -5.54 0.95 -8.23
N ASN A 53 -6.84 1.24 -8.36
CA ASN A 53 -7.51 2.25 -7.53
C ASN A 53 -7.53 1.86 -6.04
N HIS A 54 -7.67 0.58 -5.72
CA HIS A 54 -7.63 0.10 -4.34
C HIS A 54 -6.23 0.26 -3.73
N LEU A 55 -5.18 -0.14 -4.47
CA LEU A 55 -3.79 0.02 -4.05
C LEU A 55 -3.44 1.50 -3.87
N PHE A 56 -3.91 2.37 -4.77
CA PHE A 56 -3.73 3.81 -4.66
C PHE A 56 -4.40 4.39 -3.41
N ALA A 57 -5.68 4.06 -3.17
CA ALA A 57 -6.39 4.48 -1.97
C ALA A 57 -5.74 3.95 -0.68
N HIS A 58 -5.14 2.76 -0.73
CA HIS A 58 -4.39 2.20 0.38
C HIS A 58 -3.09 2.98 0.63
N ALA A 59 -2.36 3.35 -0.42
CA ALA A 59 -1.18 4.21 -0.34
C ALA A 59 -1.53 5.59 0.26
N GLU A 60 -2.61 6.22 -0.21
CA GLU A 60 -3.10 7.50 0.32
C GLU A 60 -3.48 7.41 1.79
N ARG A 61 -4.16 6.33 2.21
CA ARG A 61 -4.49 6.10 3.63
C ARG A 61 -3.23 5.89 4.46
N CYS A 62 -2.23 5.21 3.92
CA CYS A 62 -0.94 5.06 4.58
C CYS A 62 -0.36 6.44 4.90
N ILE A 63 -0.23 7.31 3.90
CA ILE A 63 0.29 8.68 4.06
C ILE A 63 -0.57 9.49 5.03
N ASN A 64 -1.88 9.49 4.85
CA ASN A 64 -2.82 10.28 5.67
C ASN A 64 -2.97 9.77 7.12
N SER A 65 -2.66 8.50 7.39
CA SER A 65 -2.67 7.96 8.76
C SER A 65 -1.44 8.37 9.60
N GLY A 66 -0.44 8.98 8.95
CA GLY A 66 0.84 9.36 9.55
C GLY A 66 0.92 10.80 10.09
N THR A 67 -0.10 11.64 9.85
CA THR A 67 -0.24 13.01 10.38
C THR A 67 -0.99 13.03 11.70
#